data_AF-A0A6J3FJI8-F1
#
_entry.id   AF-A0A6J3FJI8-F1
#
_cell.length_a   1.000
_cell.length_b   1.000
_cell.length_c   1.000
_cell.angle_alpha   90.00
_cell.angle_beta   90.00
_cell.angle_gamma   90.00
#
_symmetry.space_group_name_H-M   'P 1'
#
loop_
_entity.id
_entity.type
_entity.pdbx_description
1 polymer ?
#
loop_
_entity_poly.entity_id
_entity_poly.type
_entity_poly.pdbx_seq_one_letter_code
_entity_poly.pdbx_strand_id
1 'polypeptide(L)'
;MALAARLWRFLPLRRGAVPGSWVTAGTSGSRRHCGPCRFSGFEVMGNPGTFKRGLLLSALSYLGFETYQIISQAAVVHATAKDEEILEQADYLYESGETEKLYQLLAQYKESEDAELLWRLARASRDVAQLSRTSEEEKKLLVYEALEYAKRALEKNESNFAAHKWYAICLSDVGDYEGIKVKIANAYIIKEHFEKAIELNPKDATSIHLMGIWCYTFAEMPWYQRRIAKMLFASPPSSTYEEALVYFHRAEQVDPNFYSKNLLLLGKTYLKLHNKKLAALWLTKARDYPAHTEEDKQIQTEAAQLLTSVSDKN
;
A
#
# COMPACT_ATOMS: atom_id res chain seq x y z
N MET A 1 25.95 5.67 32.66
CA MET A 1 25.57 6.31 31.39
C MET A 1 25.10 5.23 30.40
N ALA A 2 24.02 4.54 30.77
CA ALA A 2 23.34 3.50 30.00
C ALA A 2 21.92 3.37 30.55
N LEU A 3 20.91 3.63 29.72
CA LEU A 3 19.48 3.43 29.99
C LEU A 3 18.79 3.35 28.61
N ALA A 4 17.81 2.52 28.31
CA ALA A 4 17.25 1.33 28.95
C ALA A 4 16.34 0.68 27.89
N ALA A 5 16.29 -0.66 27.88
CA ALA A 5 15.37 -1.46 27.09
C ALA A 5 13.98 -1.59 27.78
N ARG A 6 13.00 -2.12 27.02
CA ARG A 6 11.69 -2.75 27.39
C ARG A 6 10.47 -1.98 26.84
N LEU A 7 9.37 -2.57 26.34
CA LEU A 7 8.82 -3.94 26.30
C LEU A 7 7.62 -3.92 25.32
N TRP A 8 7.48 -4.89 24.41
CA TRP A 8 6.21 -5.19 23.74
C TRP A 8 5.34 -6.09 24.64
N ARG A 9 4.04 -5.77 24.76
CA ARG A 9 3.05 -6.60 25.46
C ARG A 9 2.03 -7.16 24.47
N PHE A 10 1.93 -8.48 24.50
CA PHE A 10 0.85 -9.29 23.89
C PHE A 10 -0.48 -9.08 24.64
N LEU A 11 -1.58 -9.06 23.88
CA LEU A 11 -2.97 -9.19 24.37
C LEU A 11 -3.39 -10.68 24.37
N PRO A 12 -4.19 -11.14 25.34
CA PRO A 12 -4.67 -12.52 25.36
C PRO A 12 -6.03 -12.68 24.66
N LEU A 13 -6.13 -13.73 23.84
CA LEU A 13 -7.40 -14.33 23.39
C LEU A 13 -8.19 -14.88 24.58
N ARG A 14 -9.50 -14.61 24.63
CA ARG A 14 -10.47 -15.25 25.52
C ARG A 14 -11.39 -16.17 24.69
N ARG A 15 -11.61 -17.41 25.18
CA ARG A 15 -12.47 -18.44 24.56
C ARG A 15 -13.59 -18.85 25.53
N GLY A 16 -14.79 -19.12 24.99
CA GLY A 16 -15.89 -19.93 25.55
C GLY A 16 -17.09 -19.13 26.12
N ALA A 17 -18.37 -19.52 25.95
CA ALA A 17 -19.02 -20.64 25.26
C ALA A 17 -20.58 -20.47 25.24
N VAL A 18 -21.25 -21.18 24.32
CA VAL A 18 -22.67 -21.69 24.25
C VAL A 18 -23.88 -20.73 24.01
N PRO A 19 -24.81 -21.07 23.08
CA PRO A 19 -26.17 -20.51 22.98
C PRO A 19 -27.30 -21.51 23.35
N GLY A 20 -28.45 -21.01 23.84
CA GLY A 20 -29.68 -21.81 24.03
C GLY A 20 -30.96 -21.00 24.33
N SER A 21 -31.91 -21.06 23.36
CA SER A 21 -33.40 -21.06 23.41
C SER A 21 -34.19 -20.17 24.41
N TRP A 22 -34.98 -19.18 23.93
CA TRP A 22 -36.44 -19.16 23.63
C TRP A 22 -37.41 -19.03 24.84
N VAL A 23 -38.29 -18.00 24.83
CA VAL A 23 -39.79 -18.06 24.88
C VAL A 23 -40.42 -16.69 25.31
N THR A 24 -41.19 -16.13 24.36
CA THR A 24 -42.44 -15.31 24.35
C THR A 24 -42.94 -14.36 25.46
N ALA A 25 -43.31 -13.15 24.98
CA ALA A 25 -44.60 -12.42 25.06
C ALA A 25 -45.21 -11.89 26.40
N GLY A 26 -45.67 -10.63 26.36
CA GLY A 26 -46.67 -10.08 27.29
C GLY A 26 -46.76 -8.55 27.30
N THR A 27 -47.90 -8.01 26.88
CA THR A 27 -48.25 -6.59 26.65
C THR A 27 -48.94 -5.86 27.81
N SER A 28 -48.90 -4.50 27.78
CA SER A 28 -49.78 -3.51 28.46
C SER A 28 -49.63 -3.36 29.98
N GLY A 29 -49.86 -2.24 30.66
CA GLY A 29 -50.36 -0.91 30.38
C GLY A 29 -50.69 -0.20 31.72
N SER A 30 -50.92 1.12 31.69
CA SER A 30 -51.60 1.98 32.70
C SER A 30 -50.84 2.60 33.90
N ARG A 31 -50.50 3.89 33.73
CA ARG A 31 -50.89 5.12 34.46
C ARG A 31 -51.49 5.10 35.90
N ARG A 32 -51.04 6.13 36.67
CA ARG A 32 -51.69 6.93 37.76
C ARG A 32 -51.72 6.26 39.15
N HIS A 33 -51.64 6.93 40.31
CA HIS A 33 -51.48 8.33 40.75
C HIS A 33 -51.20 8.32 42.28
N CYS A 34 -50.65 9.42 42.82
CA CYS A 34 -50.75 9.93 44.21
C CYS A 34 -50.11 9.07 45.32
N GLY A 35 -49.29 9.58 46.25
CA GLY A 35 -49.35 10.82 47.02
C GLY A 35 -48.73 10.52 48.42
N PRO A 36 -48.61 11.50 49.34
CA PRO A 36 -47.31 11.98 49.84
C PRO A 36 -47.03 11.68 51.32
N CYS A 37 -45.79 11.90 51.79
CA CYS A 37 -45.53 12.13 53.22
C CYS A 37 -44.29 13.00 53.50
N ARG A 38 -44.60 14.18 54.05
CA ARG A 38 -44.00 14.93 55.18
C ARG A 38 -42.54 15.43 55.17
N PHE A 39 -42.49 16.75 55.33
CA PHE A 39 -41.45 17.62 55.88
C PHE A 39 -40.80 17.12 57.19
N SER A 40 -39.50 17.40 57.32
CA SER A 40 -38.89 17.93 58.54
C SER A 40 -37.69 18.79 58.14
N GLY A 41 -37.72 20.07 58.54
CA GLY A 41 -36.65 21.02 58.29
C GLY A 41 -35.58 21.02 59.40
N PHE A 42 -34.43 21.58 59.07
CA PHE A 42 -33.57 22.34 59.98
C PHE A 42 -32.88 23.44 59.16
N GLU A 43 -33.18 24.70 59.47
CA GLU A 43 -32.41 25.88 59.09
C GLU A 43 -31.28 26.07 60.11
N VAL A 44 -30.06 26.36 59.67
CA VAL A 44 -29.21 27.42 60.26
C VAL A 44 -28.38 28.06 59.14
N MET A 45 -28.38 29.39 59.15
CA MET A 45 -27.92 30.36 58.16
C MET A 45 -26.41 30.66 58.30
N GLY A 46 -25.70 30.91 57.19
CA GLY A 46 -24.26 31.26 57.22
C GLY A 46 -23.61 31.60 55.86
N ASN A 47 -24.13 32.62 55.18
CA ASN A 47 -23.56 33.48 54.11
C ASN A 47 -23.05 32.92 52.74
N PRO A 48 -23.20 33.71 51.65
CA PRO A 48 -23.08 33.24 50.27
C PRO A 48 -21.70 33.53 49.67
N GLY A 49 -20.89 32.49 49.46
CA GLY A 49 -19.75 32.52 48.55
C GLY A 49 -20.21 32.14 47.14
N THR A 50 -20.52 33.14 46.33
CA THR A 50 -20.84 33.01 44.91
C THR A 50 -19.71 32.34 44.14
N PHE A 51 -19.96 31.15 43.61
CA PHE A 51 -19.20 30.63 42.46
C PHE A 51 -20.14 29.94 41.45
N LYS A 52 -21.10 30.71 40.93
CA LYS A 52 -21.71 30.38 39.64
C LYS A 52 -20.74 30.85 38.55
N ARG A 53 -19.83 29.97 38.11
CA ARG A 53 -19.14 30.17 36.81
C ARG A 53 -20.16 29.88 35.72
N GLY A 54 -20.94 30.89 35.36
CA GLY A 54 -21.72 30.91 34.12
C GLY A 54 -20.76 31.03 32.95
N LEU A 55 -20.81 30.09 32.01
CA LEU A 55 -20.11 30.18 30.74
C LEU A 55 -20.87 31.18 29.85
N LEU A 56 -20.67 32.48 30.09
CA LEU A 56 -21.12 33.53 29.17
C LEU A 56 -20.13 33.57 28.00
N LEU A 57 -20.34 32.71 26.99
CA LEU A 57 -19.73 32.90 25.68
C LEU A 57 -20.31 34.19 25.11
N SER A 58 -19.50 35.23 25.01
CA SER A 58 -19.93 36.52 24.45
C SER A 58 -20.26 36.36 22.96
N ALA A 59 -21.22 37.11 22.43
CA ALA A 59 -21.54 37.10 20.99
C ALA A 59 -20.30 37.38 20.12
N LEU A 60 -19.33 38.15 20.65
CA LEU A 60 -18.02 38.40 20.04
C LEU A 60 -17.14 37.13 19.96
N SER A 61 -17.15 36.28 21.00
CA SER A 61 -16.43 34.99 20.95
C SER A 61 -17.04 34.00 19.95
N TYR A 62 -18.36 34.06 19.74
CA TYR A 62 -19.05 33.22 18.77
C TYR A 62 -18.76 33.69 17.32
N LEU A 63 -18.83 35.00 17.05
CA LEU A 63 -18.43 35.57 15.75
C LEU A 63 -16.94 35.31 15.43
N GLY A 64 -16.06 35.40 16.43
CA GLY A 64 -14.65 35.06 16.29
C GLY A 64 -14.42 33.59 15.94
N PHE A 65 -15.23 32.69 16.48
CA PHE A 65 -15.19 31.26 16.16
C PHE A 65 -15.73 30.95 14.76
N GLU A 66 -16.83 31.57 14.33
CA GLU A 66 -17.38 31.40 12.98
C GLU A 66 -16.42 31.95 11.91
N THR A 67 -15.82 33.12 12.14
CA THR A 67 -14.82 33.68 11.22
C THR A 67 -13.57 32.82 11.15
N TYR A 68 -13.10 32.27 12.28
CA TYR A 68 -12.03 31.27 12.29
C TYR A 68 -12.40 30.02 11.50
N GLN A 69 -13.62 29.48 11.65
CA GLN A 69 -14.08 28.34 10.87
C GLN A 69 -14.09 28.63 9.37
N ILE A 70 -14.62 29.78 8.94
CA ILE A 70 -14.66 30.16 7.52
C ILE A 70 -13.25 30.33 6.96
N ILE A 71 -12.34 31.00 7.67
CA ILE A 71 -10.95 31.16 7.25
C ILE A 71 -10.24 29.81 7.19
N SER A 72 -10.47 28.93 8.16
CA SER A 72 -9.88 27.58 8.18
C SER A 72 -10.39 26.73 7.01
N GLN A 73 -11.70 26.78 6.71
CA GLN A 73 -12.29 26.08 5.58
C GLN A 73 -11.79 26.63 4.25
N ALA A 74 -11.73 27.95 4.09
CA ALA A 74 -11.19 28.58 2.89
C ALA A 74 -9.70 28.24 2.69
N ALA A 75 -8.90 28.21 3.76
CA ALA A 75 -7.49 27.81 3.70
C ALA A 75 -7.34 26.33 3.31
N VAL A 76 -8.19 25.43 3.85
CA VAL A 76 -8.21 24.01 3.47
C VAL A 76 -8.61 23.84 2.00
N VAL A 77 -9.63 24.54 1.52
CA VAL A 77 -10.05 24.50 0.10
C VAL A 77 -8.92 25.01 -0.80
N HIS A 78 -8.23 26.09 -0.42
CA HIS A 78 -7.14 26.63 -1.21
C HIS A 78 -5.89 25.72 -1.20
N ALA A 79 -5.62 25.03 -0.09
CA ALA A 79 -4.55 24.05 -0.01
C ALA A 79 -4.86 22.81 -0.87
N THR A 80 -6.07 22.26 -0.76
CA THR A 80 -6.51 21.09 -1.55
C THR A 80 -6.51 21.37 -3.06
N ALA A 81 -6.97 22.55 -3.49
CA ALA A 81 -6.91 22.93 -4.91
C ALA A 81 -5.47 23.06 -5.44
N LYS A 82 -4.55 23.54 -4.60
CA LYS A 82 -3.13 23.62 -4.95
C LYS A 82 -2.50 22.23 -5.04
N ASP A 83 -2.82 21.33 -4.12
CA ASP A 83 -2.31 19.97 -4.13
C ASP A 83 -2.81 19.19 -5.36
N GLU A 84 -4.06 19.39 -5.76
CA GLU A 84 -4.64 18.80 -6.98
C GLU A 84 -3.89 19.24 -8.26
N GLU A 85 -3.58 20.53 -8.40
CA GLU A 85 -2.77 21.05 -9.52
C GLU A 85 -1.37 20.41 -9.58
N ILE A 86 -0.74 20.21 -8.41
CA ILE A 86 0.57 19.57 -8.31
C ILE A 86 0.50 18.08 -8.68
N LEU A 87 -0.58 17.40 -8.30
CA LEU A 87 -0.81 16.00 -8.67
C LEU A 87 -0.98 15.85 -10.18
N GLU A 88 -1.76 16.71 -10.83
CA GLU A 88 -1.90 16.73 -12.29
C GLU A 88 -0.55 16.98 -12.98
N GLN A 89 0.23 17.94 -12.49
CA GLN A 89 1.57 18.22 -13.02
C GLN A 89 2.52 17.03 -12.84
N ALA A 90 2.47 16.36 -11.69
CA ALA A 90 3.28 15.18 -11.40
C ALA A 90 2.90 14.00 -12.32
N ASP A 91 1.62 13.78 -12.55
CA ASP A 91 1.15 12.71 -13.44
C ASP A 91 1.51 13.00 -14.90
N TYR A 92 1.41 14.27 -15.34
CA TYR A 92 1.91 14.67 -16.67
C TYR A 92 3.42 14.43 -16.84
N LEU A 93 4.24 14.82 -15.87
CA LEU A 93 5.69 14.59 -15.91
C LEU A 93 6.06 13.09 -15.91
N TYR A 94 5.26 12.28 -15.20
CA TYR A 94 5.41 10.83 -15.20
C TYR A 94 5.11 10.24 -16.57
N GLU A 95 3.96 10.60 -17.16
CA GLU A 95 3.55 10.14 -18.50
C GLU A 95 4.51 10.60 -19.60
N SER A 96 5.12 11.79 -19.45
CA SER A 96 6.12 12.30 -20.39
C SER A 96 7.52 11.70 -20.20
N GLY A 97 7.72 10.82 -19.21
CA GLY A 97 9.04 10.21 -18.93
C GLY A 97 10.09 11.18 -18.36
N GLU A 98 9.65 12.32 -17.81
CA GLU A 98 10.54 13.38 -17.28
C GLU A 98 10.92 13.09 -15.82
N THR A 99 11.55 11.93 -15.58
CA THR A 99 11.80 11.35 -14.24
C THR A 99 12.49 12.30 -13.27
N GLU A 100 13.52 13.02 -13.71
CA GLU A 100 14.24 13.96 -12.84
C GLU A 100 13.39 15.17 -12.45
N LYS A 101 12.66 15.74 -13.41
CA LYS A 101 11.79 16.90 -13.16
C LYS A 101 10.65 16.52 -12.23
N LEU A 102 10.09 15.32 -12.41
CA LEU A 102 9.09 14.75 -11.52
C LEU A 102 9.60 14.66 -10.09
N TYR A 103 10.80 14.08 -9.90
CA TYR A 103 11.40 14.00 -8.57
C TYR A 103 11.66 15.38 -7.97
N GLN A 104 12.22 16.32 -8.73
CA GLN A 104 12.48 17.70 -8.27
C GLN A 104 11.20 18.45 -7.86
N LEU A 105 10.09 18.22 -8.57
CA LEU A 105 8.78 18.77 -8.22
C LEU A 105 8.29 18.18 -6.88
N LEU A 106 8.23 16.86 -6.79
CA LEU A 106 7.66 16.16 -5.63
C LEU A 106 8.54 16.25 -4.37
N ALA A 107 9.86 16.39 -4.52
CA ALA A 107 10.78 16.54 -3.38
C ALA A 107 10.51 17.81 -2.56
N GLN A 108 9.86 18.82 -3.14
CA GLN A 108 9.41 20.02 -2.42
C GLN A 108 8.28 19.71 -1.41
N TYR A 109 7.60 18.58 -1.58
CA TYR A 109 6.48 18.11 -0.77
C TYR A 109 6.85 16.87 0.07
N LYS A 110 8.15 16.64 0.32
CA LYS A 110 8.60 15.49 1.12
C LYS A 110 8.05 15.46 2.55
N GLU A 111 7.68 16.62 3.11
CA GLU A 111 7.05 16.74 4.43
C GLU A 111 5.51 16.76 4.36
N SER A 112 4.93 16.49 3.19
CA SER A 112 3.47 16.44 3.02
C SER A 112 2.86 15.33 3.85
N GLU A 113 1.61 15.54 4.24
CA GLU A 113 0.77 14.57 4.95
C GLU A 113 -0.29 13.96 4.02
N ASP A 114 -0.27 14.33 2.74
CA ASP A 114 -1.13 13.75 1.71
C ASP A 114 -0.52 12.46 1.16
N ALA A 115 -1.26 11.36 1.30
CA ALA A 115 -0.89 10.06 0.76
C ALA A 115 -0.63 10.11 -0.75
N GLU A 116 -1.40 10.89 -1.50
CA GLU A 116 -1.32 10.98 -2.97
C GLU A 116 0.00 11.56 -3.46
N LEU A 117 0.54 12.54 -2.74
CA LEU A 117 1.86 13.12 -3.01
C LEU A 117 2.97 12.17 -2.57
N LEU A 118 2.83 11.54 -1.38
CA LEU A 118 3.87 10.70 -0.80
C LEU A 118 4.14 9.42 -1.59
N TRP A 119 3.12 8.71 -2.08
CA TRP A 119 3.36 7.50 -2.87
C TRP A 119 3.95 7.86 -4.25
N ARG A 120 3.56 9.00 -4.84
CA ARG A 120 4.15 9.50 -6.09
C ARG A 120 5.62 9.88 -5.90
N LEU A 121 5.95 10.47 -4.76
CA LEU A 121 7.34 10.77 -4.41
C LEU A 121 8.15 9.48 -4.24
N ALA A 122 7.60 8.46 -3.56
CA ALA A 122 8.24 7.16 -3.47
C ALA A 122 8.55 6.54 -4.85
N ARG A 123 7.57 6.58 -5.76
CA ARG A 123 7.76 6.18 -7.17
C ARG A 123 8.88 6.96 -7.83
N ALA A 124 8.83 8.30 -7.76
CA ALA A 124 9.82 9.16 -8.41
C ALA A 124 11.24 8.94 -7.87
N SER A 125 11.41 8.82 -6.54
CA SER A 125 12.68 8.48 -5.91
C SER A 125 13.23 7.16 -6.43
N ARG A 126 12.38 6.13 -6.50
CA ARG A 126 12.76 4.82 -7.05
C ARG A 126 13.14 4.90 -8.52
N ASP A 127 12.37 5.61 -9.33
CA ASP A 127 12.64 5.72 -10.77
C ASP A 127 13.96 6.45 -11.04
N VAL A 128 14.30 7.49 -10.27
CA VAL A 128 15.63 8.13 -10.30
C VAL A 128 16.73 7.13 -9.91
N ALA A 129 16.48 6.28 -8.92
CA ALA A 129 17.43 5.24 -8.49
C ALA A 129 17.73 4.20 -9.59
N GLN A 130 16.81 4.01 -10.54
CA GLN A 130 16.98 3.05 -11.66
C GLN A 130 17.62 3.68 -12.91
N LEU A 131 17.88 4.99 -12.92
CA LEU A 131 18.57 5.62 -14.05
C LEU A 131 20.03 5.14 -14.14
N SER A 132 20.50 4.89 -15.36
CA SER A 132 21.86 4.37 -15.62
C SER A 132 23.00 5.29 -15.17
N ARG A 133 22.71 6.58 -14.96
CA ARG A 133 23.68 7.59 -14.52
C ARG A 133 23.74 7.77 -13.00
N THR A 134 22.80 7.20 -12.25
CA THR A 134 22.75 7.31 -10.79
C THR A 134 23.83 6.41 -10.18
N SER A 135 24.63 6.93 -9.24
CA SER A 135 25.70 6.13 -8.61
C SER A 135 25.11 5.05 -7.70
N GLU A 136 25.88 4.00 -7.39
CA GLU A 136 25.41 2.94 -6.49
C GLU A 136 25.16 3.45 -5.06
N GLU A 137 25.94 4.43 -4.59
CA GLU A 137 25.72 5.07 -3.30
C GLU A 137 24.42 5.87 -3.28
N GLU A 138 24.16 6.67 -4.32
CA GLU A 138 22.94 7.47 -4.46
C GLU A 138 21.71 6.59 -4.63
N LYS A 139 21.82 5.53 -5.44
CA LYS A 139 20.78 4.52 -5.63
C LYS A 139 20.35 3.90 -4.30
N LYS A 140 21.33 3.51 -3.46
CA LYS A 140 21.03 2.98 -2.13
C LYS A 140 20.24 3.99 -1.31
N LEU A 141 20.69 5.25 -1.24
CA LEU A 141 19.98 6.30 -0.48
C LEU A 141 18.55 6.48 -0.96
N LEU A 142 18.34 6.64 -2.27
CA LEU A 142 17.03 6.85 -2.88
C LEU A 142 16.07 5.67 -2.64
N VAL A 143 16.57 4.43 -2.65
CA VAL A 143 15.75 3.23 -2.38
C VAL A 143 15.23 3.22 -0.93
N TYR A 144 16.06 3.60 0.05
CA TYR A 144 15.62 3.71 1.44
C TYR A 144 14.67 4.91 1.65
N GLU A 145 14.94 6.05 1.01
CA GLU A 145 14.02 7.21 1.05
C GLU A 145 12.66 6.87 0.44
N ALA A 146 12.64 6.18 -0.70
CA ALA A 146 11.41 5.74 -1.35
C ALA A 146 10.57 4.85 -0.41
N LEU A 147 11.21 3.93 0.32
CA LEU A 147 10.52 3.10 1.32
C LEU A 147 9.91 3.94 2.44
N GLU A 148 10.62 4.95 2.94
CA GLU A 148 10.11 5.83 4.00
C GLU A 148 8.91 6.65 3.51
N TYR A 149 8.96 7.21 2.30
CA TYR A 149 7.83 7.92 1.71
C TYR A 149 6.63 7.01 1.49
N ALA A 150 6.83 5.80 0.95
CA ALA A 150 5.75 4.85 0.74
C ALA A 150 5.11 4.38 2.06
N LYS A 151 5.93 4.17 3.09
CA LYS A 151 5.46 3.83 4.43
C LYS A 151 4.59 4.95 5.01
N ARG A 152 5.05 6.20 4.91
CA ARG A 152 4.27 7.36 5.35
C ARG A 152 2.97 7.49 4.56
N ALA A 153 2.99 7.30 3.25
CA ALA A 153 1.77 7.33 2.42
C ALA A 153 0.72 6.33 2.93
N LEU A 154 1.17 5.11 3.27
CA LEU A 154 0.33 4.07 3.83
C LEU A 154 -0.21 4.44 5.22
N GLU A 155 0.62 5.00 6.10
CA GLU A 155 0.19 5.49 7.43
C GLU A 155 -0.87 6.60 7.33
N LYS A 156 -0.84 7.42 6.27
CA LYS A 156 -1.85 8.46 6.01
C LYS A 156 -3.14 7.90 5.43
N ASN A 157 -3.06 6.88 4.58
CA ASN A 157 -4.24 6.28 3.97
C ASN A 157 -4.04 4.79 3.65
N GLU A 158 -4.44 3.93 4.59
CA GLU A 158 -4.44 2.46 4.42
C GLU A 158 -5.51 1.95 3.43
N SER A 159 -6.42 2.80 2.97
CA SER A 159 -7.38 2.45 1.92
C SER A 159 -6.88 2.79 0.50
N ASN A 160 -5.67 3.34 0.37
CA ASN A 160 -5.09 3.71 -0.91
C ASN A 160 -4.33 2.52 -1.54
N PHE A 161 -4.86 2.00 -2.66
CA PHE A 161 -4.23 0.88 -3.37
C PHE A 161 -2.81 1.20 -3.84
N ALA A 162 -2.54 2.44 -4.26
CA ALA A 162 -1.24 2.86 -4.78
C ALA A 162 -0.21 2.94 -3.64
N ALA A 163 -0.60 3.38 -2.45
CA ALA A 163 0.26 3.34 -1.26
C ALA A 163 0.66 1.91 -0.91
N HIS A 164 -0.29 0.96 -0.91
CA HIS A 164 0.00 -0.46 -0.72
C HIS A 164 0.97 -1.01 -1.79
N LYS A 165 0.71 -0.71 -3.08
CA LYS A 165 1.56 -1.13 -4.20
C LYS A 165 2.99 -0.61 -4.05
N TRP A 166 3.16 0.69 -3.85
CA TRP A 166 4.49 1.30 -3.78
C TRP A 166 5.25 0.92 -2.50
N TYR A 167 4.56 0.72 -1.37
CA TYR A 167 5.19 0.20 -0.17
C TYR A 167 5.79 -1.19 -0.40
N ALA A 168 5.04 -2.10 -1.04
CA ALA A 168 5.52 -3.44 -1.36
C ALA A 168 6.69 -3.44 -2.36
N ILE A 169 6.64 -2.57 -3.39
CA ILE A 169 7.75 -2.40 -4.35
C ILE A 169 9.02 -1.91 -3.63
N CYS A 170 8.93 -0.80 -2.89
CA CYS A 170 10.10 -0.23 -2.21
C CYS A 170 10.65 -1.17 -1.13
N LEU A 171 9.80 -1.93 -0.45
CA LEU A 171 10.23 -2.93 0.52
C LEU A 171 10.97 -4.09 -0.16
N SER A 172 10.57 -4.48 -1.37
CA SER A 172 11.29 -5.44 -2.19
C SER A 172 12.67 -4.92 -2.60
N ASP A 173 12.76 -3.67 -3.03
CA ASP A 173 14.01 -3.04 -3.49
C ASP A 173 15.03 -2.91 -2.34
N VAL A 174 14.60 -2.49 -1.14
CA VAL A 174 15.46 -2.46 0.06
C VAL A 174 15.99 -3.86 0.41
N GLY A 175 15.25 -4.92 0.10
CA GLY A 175 15.65 -6.30 0.32
C GLY A 175 16.95 -6.70 -0.39
N ASP A 176 17.34 -5.99 -1.45
CA ASP A 176 18.62 -6.22 -2.15
C ASP A 176 19.83 -5.73 -1.34
N TYR A 177 19.62 -4.83 -0.38
CA TYR A 177 20.66 -4.28 0.51
C TYR A 177 20.69 -4.93 1.90
N GLU A 178 19.57 -5.52 2.35
CA GLU A 178 19.43 -6.13 3.68
C GLU A 178 19.81 -7.63 3.73
N GLY A 179 20.06 -8.22 2.56
CA GLY A 179 20.48 -9.61 2.41
C GLY A 179 19.34 -10.63 2.46
N ILE A 180 19.68 -11.89 2.16
CA ILE A 180 18.69 -12.93 1.83
C ILE A 180 17.72 -13.24 2.97
N LYS A 181 18.13 -13.15 4.24
CA LYS A 181 17.26 -13.46 5.38
C LYS A 181 16.13 -12.44 5.50
N VAL A 182 16.46 -11.16 5.41
CA VAL A 182 15.48 -10.06 5.48
C VAL A 182 14.59 -10.08 4.24
N LYS A 183 15.17 -10.34 3.05
CA LYS A 183 14.40 -10.48 1.81
C LYS A 183 13.33 -11.57 1.88
N ILE A 184 13.66 -12.75 2.43
CA ILE A 184 12.67 -13.83 2.63
C ILE A 184 11.65 -13.45 3.71
N ALA A 185 12.04 -12.75 4.77
CA ALA A 185 11.12 -12.29 5.81
C ALA A 185 10.09 -11.30 5.27
N ASN A 186 10.54 -10.32 4.49
CA ASN A 186 9.70 -9.28 3.91
C ASN A 186 8.76 -9.81 2.83
N ALA A 187 9.03 -10.99 2.26
CA ALA A 187 8.22 -11.59 1.22
C ALA A 187 6.73 -11.74 1.59
N TYR A 188 6.44 -12.02 2.87
CA TYR A 188 5.07 -12.12 3.37
C TYR A 188 4.36 -10.78 3.38
N ILE A 189 5.04 -9.77 3.92
CA ILE A 189 4.55 -8.39 3.98
C ILE A 189 4.29 -7.89 2.55
N ILE A 190 5.25 -8.08 1.65
CA ILE A 190 5.13 -7.72 0.23
C ILE A 190 3.88 -8.36 -0.40
N LYS A 191 3.67 -9.66 -0.17
CA LYS A 191 2.49 -10.37 -0.68
C LYS A 191 1.18 -9.78 -0.13
N GLU A 192 1.09 -9.59 1.19
CA GLU A 192 -0.11 -9.05 1.83
C GLU A 192 -0.48 -7.66 1.27
N HIS A 193 0.52 -6.80 1.05
CA HIS A 193 0.29 -5.48 0.47
C HIS A 193 -0.09 -5.54 -1.01
N PHE A 194 0.46 -6.44 -1.83
CA PHE A 194 -0.01 -6.64 -3.20
C PHE A 194 -1.44 -7.18 -3.25
N GLU A 195 -1.77 -8.17 -2.42
CA GLU A 195 -3.13 -8.70 -2.32
C GLU A 195 -4.12 -7.60 -1.90
N LYS A 196 -3.74 -6.75 -0.94
CA LYS A 196 -4.57 -5.61 -0.51
C LYS A 196 -4.71 -4.54 -1.61
N ALA A 197 -3.64 -4.24 -2.35
CA ALA A 197 -3.72 -3.32 -3.50
C ALA A 197 -4.69 -3.85 -4.57
N ILE A 198 -4.67 -5.15 -4.85
CA ILE A 198 -5.58 -5.81 -5.80
C ILE A 198 -7.03 -5.81 -5.27
N GLU A 199 -7.23 -5.99 -3.97
CA GLU A 199 -8.56 -5.91 -3.34
C GLU A 199 -9.14 -4.49 -3.47
N LEU A 200 -8.33 -3.47 -3.18
CA LEU A 200 -8.74 -2.06 -3.22
C LEU A 200 -8.95 -1.57 -4.66
N ASN A 201 -8.10 -1.98 -5.60
CA ASN A 201 -8.26 -1.68 -7.02
C ASN A 201 -8.01 -2.91 -7.90
N PRO A 202 -9.05 -3.71 -8.19
CA PRO A 202 -8.91 -4.91 -9.02
C PRO A 202 -8.67 -4.61 -10.50
N LYS A 203 -8.67 -3.33 -10.91
CA LYS A 203 -8.38 -2.88 -12.27
C LYS A 203 -6.93 -2.37 -12.44
N ASP A 204 -6.12 -2.36 -11.39
CA ASP A 204 -4.69 -2.03 -11.52
C ASP A 204 -3.91 -3.25 -12.03
N ALA A 205 -3.69 -3.34 -13.34
CA ALA A 205 -2.94 -4.42 -13.97
C ALA A 205 -1.53 -4.57 -13.38
N THR A 206 -0.89 -3.46 -12.98
CA THR A 206 0.44 -3.46 -12.37
C THR A 206 0.48 -4.22 -11.04
N SER A 207 -0.47 -4.00 -10.12
CA SER A 207 -0.53 -4.75 -8.85
C SER A 207 -0.73 -6.25 -9.09
N ILE A 208 -1.58 -6.61 -10.05
CA ILE A 208 -1.86 -8.00 -10.42
C ILE A 208 -0.59 -8.66 -10.99
N HIS A 209 0.12 -7.95 -11.88
CA HIS A 209 1.38 -8.39 -12.45
C HIS A 209 2.47 -8.59 -11.39
N LEU A 210 2.59 -7.67 -10.44
CA LEU A 210 3.56 -7.77 -9.34
C LEU A 210 3.29 -8.99 -8.45
N MET A 211 2.01 -9.34 -8.24
CA MET A 211 1.65 -10.58 -7.56
C MET A 211 2.05 -11.82 -8.38
N GLY A 212 1.94 -11.77 -9.71
CA GLY A 212 2.48 -12.79 -10.61
C GLY A 212 3.99 -12.92 -10.52
N ILE A 213 4.74 -11.81 -10.46
CA ILE A 213 6.20 -11.81 -10.24
C ILE A 213 6.54 -12.47 -8.91
N TRP A 214 5.81 -12.15 -7.84
CA TRP A 214 5.98 -12.79 -6.54
C TRP A 214 5.83 -14.31 -6.67
N CYS A 215 4.73 -14.79 -7.25
CA CYS A 215 4.49 -16.21 -7.48
C CYS A 215 5.62 -16.87 -8.27
N TYR A 216 6.01 -16.26 -9.40
CA TYR A 216 7.08 -16.77 -10.26
C TYR A 216 8.41 -16.87 -9.52
N THR A 217 8.75 -15.86 -8.71
CA THR A 217 10.00 -15.81 -7.94
C THR A 217 10.08 -16.94 -6.91
N PHE A 218 8.99 -17.22 -6.19
CA PHE A 218 8.96 -18.30 -5.19
C PHE A 218 8.84 -19.69 -5.82
N ALA A 219 8.24 -19.80 -7.01
CA ALA A 219 8.28 -21.03 -7.81
C ALA A 219 9.71 -21.33 -8.30
N GLU A 220 10.45 -20.32 -8.75
CA GLU A 220 11.82 -20.43 -9.24
C GLU A 220 12.88 -20.48 -8.12
N MET A 221 12.49 -20.25 -6.85
CA MET A 221 13.41 -20.15 -5.72
C MET A 221 14.37 -21.36 -5.65
N PRO A 222 15.70 -21.12 -5.67
CA PRO A 222 16.70 -22.18 -5.54
C PRO A 222 16.56 -22.99 -4.26
N TRP A 223 16.93 -24.28 -4.31
CA TRP A 223 16.79 -25.22 -3.19
C TRP A 223 17.47 -24.73 -1.90
N TYR A 224 18.59 -24.03 -1.99
CA TYR A 224 19.33 -23.54 -0.83
C TYR A 224 18.61 -22.37 -0.16
N GLN A 225 18.01 -21.45 -0.93
CA GLN A 225 17.17 -20.37 -0.39
C GLN A 225 15.92 -20.94 0.28
N ARG A 226 15.32 -21.98 -0.32
CA ARG A 226 14.19 -22.71 0.28
C ARG A 226 14.56 -23.35 1.62
N ARG A 227 15.80 -23.83 1.78
CA ARG A 227 16.30 -24.36 3.06
C ARG A 227 16.46 -23.26 4.11
N ILE A 228 16.99 -22.09 3.74
CA ILE A 228 17.07 -20.91 4.63
C ILE A 228 15.66 -20.51 5.08
N ALA A 229 14.70 -20.43 4.15
CA ALA A 229 13.32 -20.07 4.45
C ALA A 229 12.69 -21.05 5.46
N LYS A 230 12.90 -22.37 5.32
CA LYS A 230 12.42 -23.38 6.27
C LYS A 230 13.06 -23.28 7.67
N MET A 231 14.26 -22.73 7.78
CA MET A 231 14.92 -22.50 9.08
C MET A 231 14.37 -21.26 9.80
N LEU A 232 13.97 -20.24 9.04
CA LEU A 232 13.49 -18.97 9.57
C LEU A 232 11.98 -18.99 9.85
N PHE A 233 11.21 -19.75 9.06
CA PHE A 233 9.76 -19.73 9.09
C PHE A 233 9.18 -21.14 9.21
N ALA A 234 8.13 -21.28 10.02
CA ALA A 234 7.41 -22.54 10.19
C ALA A 234 6.83 -23.06 8.85
N SER A 235 6.33 -22.14 8.02
CA SER A 235 6.02 -22.37 6.62
C SER A 235 6.82 -21.34 5.81
N PRO A 236 7.64 -21.73 4.82
CA PRO A 236 8.34 -20.78 3.96
C PRO A 236 7.41 -20.23 2.87
N PRO A 237 7.65 -19.00 2.38
CA PRO A 237 6.88 -18.47 1.27
C PRO A 237 7.12 -19.37 0.05
N SER A 238 6.03 -19.82 -0.56
CA SER A 238 6.06 -20.75 -1.68
C SER A 238 4.90 -20.45 -2.62
N SER A 239 5.11 -20.77 -3.89
CA SER A 239 4.12 -20.63 -4.96
C SER A 239 4.52 -21.53 -6.13
N THR A 240 3.68 -21.56 -7.16
CA THR A 240 3.81 -22.39 -8.35
C THR A 240 3.82 -21.55 -9.63
N TYR A 241 4.32 -22.12 -10.73
CA TYR A 241 4.29 -21.45 -12.02
C TYR A 241 2.84 -21.31 -12.54
N GLU A 242 1.95 -22.22 -12.16
CA GLU A 242 0.52 -22.16 -12.46
C GLU A 242 -0.15 -20.95 -11.79
N GLU A 243 0.13 -20.69 -10.52
CA GLU A 243 -0.37 -19.50 -9.82
C GLU A 243 0.15 -18.21 -10.47
N ALA A 244 1.44 -18.15 -10.82
CA ALA A 244 2.01 -17.01 -11.53
C ALA A 244 1.29 -16.76 -12.87
N LEU A 245 1.01 -17.83 -13.63
CA LEU A 245 0.31 -17.76 -14.90
C LEU A 245 -1.10 -17.16 -14.75
N VAL A 246 -1.83 -17.53 -13.70
CA VAL A 246 -3.17 -16.98 -13.41
C VAL A 246 -3.11 -15.46 -13.24
N TYR A 247 -2.15 -14.97 -12.45
CA TYR A 247 -1.98 -13.53 -12.24
C TYR A 247 -1.56 -12.79 -13.52
N PHE A 248 -0.57 -13.31 -14.26
CA PHE A 248 -0.13 -12.65 -15.50
C PHE A 248 -1.23 -12.58 -16.57
N HIS A 249 -2.05 -13.63 -16.72
CA HIS A 249 -3.23 -13.59 -17.61
C HIS A 249 -4.29 -12.64 -17.10
N ARG A 250 -4.52 -12.58 -15.79
CA ARG A 250 -5.47 -11.63 -15.21
C ARG A 250 -5.02 -10.18 -15.47
N ALA A 251 -3.72 -9.89 -15.39
CA ALA A 251 -3.19 -8.57 -15.73
C ALA A 251 -3.47 -8.21 -17.20
N GLU A 252 -3.21 -9.12 -18.15
CA GLU A 252 -3.56 -8.92 -19.58
C GLU A 252 -5.07 -8.80 -19.84
N GLN A 253 -5.91 -9.45 -19.03
CA GLN A 253 -7.37 -9.34 -19.17
C GLN A 253 -7.88 -7.98 -18.70
N VAL A 254 -7.25 -7.42 -17.67
CA VAL A 254 -7.61 -6.13 -17.09
C VAL A 254 -7.16 -4.98 -17.98
N ASP A 255 -5.91 -5.04 -18.46
CA ASP A 255 -5.34 -4.05 -19.36
C ASP A 255 -4.48 -4.75 -20.42
N PRO A 256 -5.01 -5.01 -21.62
CA PRO A 256 -4.30 -5.75 -22.66
C PRO A 256 -3.06 -5.02 -23.15
N ASN A 257 -1.92 -5.72 -23.26
CA ASN A 257 -0.68 -5.16 -23.79
C ASN A 257 -0.15 -3.94 -22.99
N PHE A 258 -0.48 -3.85 -21.70
CA PHE A 258 -0.08 -2.74 -20.83
C PHE A 258 1.43 -2.74 -20.50
N TYR A 259 2.07 -3.91 -20.46
CA TYR A 259 3.47 -4.02 -20.08
C TYR A 259 4.16 -5.19 -20.80
N SER A 260 5.18 -4.86 -21.59
CA SER A 260 6.03 -5.82 -22.32
C SER A 260 6.58 -6.92 -21.40
N LYS A 261 6.92 -6.57 -20.16
CA LYS A 261 7.45 -7.49 -19.15
C LYS A 261 6.45 -8.59 -18.78
N ASN A 262 5.16 -8.26 -18.75
CA ASN A 262 4.12 -9.23 -18.47
C ASN A 262 4.03 -10.29 -19.58
N LEU A 263 4.14 -9.87 -20.85
CA LEU A 263 4.17 -10.77 -22.02
C LEU A 263 5.39 -11.71 -21.97
N LEU A 264 6.57 -11.17 -21.63
CA LEU A 264 7.78 -11.96 -21.47
C LEU A 264 7.62 -13.00 -20.35
N LEU A 265 7.09 -12.60 -19.20
CA LEU A 265 6.87 -13.50 -18.08
C LEU A 265 5.82 -14.56 -18.36
N LEU A 266 4.76 -14.27 -19.13
CA LEU A 266 3.86 -15.29 -19.65
C LEU A 266 4.62 -16.32 -20.48
N GLY A 267 5.45 -15.86 -21.42
CA GLY A 267 6.32 -16.71 -22.24
C GLY A 267 7.24 -17.61 -21.40
N LYS A 268 7.98 -17.02 -20.46
CA LYS A 268 8.90 -17.73 -19.55
C LYS A 268 8.17 -18.73 -18.66
N THR A 269 7.00 -18.38 -18.13
CA THR A 269 6.19 -19.26 -17.30
C THR A 269 5.72 -20.47 -18.11
N TYR A 270 5.26 -20.29 -19.35
CA TYR A 270 4.92 -21.42 -20.22
C TYR A 270 6.10 -22.32 -20.56
N LEU A 271 7.32 -21.76 -20.68
CA LEU A 271 8.53 -22.60 -20.84
C LEU A 271 8.78 -23.47 -19.60
N LYS A 272 8.60 -22.92 -18.40
CA LYS A 272 8.73 -23.66 -17.14
C LYS A 272 7.66 -24.75 -17.00
N LEU A 273 6.47 -24.52 -17.57
CA LEU A 273 5.39 -25.50 -17.67
C LEU A 273 5.50 -26.42 -18.89
N HIS A 274 6.63 -26.39 -19.60
CA HIS A 274 6.89 -27.20 -20.80
C HIS A 274 5.88 -27.03 -21.95
N ASN A 275 5.09 -25.96 -21.96
CA ASN A 275 4.16 -25.64 -23.03
C ASN A 275 4.83 -24.73 -24.08
N LYS A 276 5.65 -25.34 -24.94
CA LYS A 276 6.42 -24.62 -25.97
C LYS A 276 5.54 -23.81 -26.94
N LYS A 277 4.34 -24.31 -27.27
CA LYS A 277 3.44 -23.64 -28.22
C LYS A 277 2.94 -22.30 -27.68
N LEU A 278 2.44 -22.29 -26.44
CA LEU A 278 2.00 -21.04 -25.81
C LEU A 278 3.18 -20.15 -25.43
N ALA A 279 4.31 -20.73 -25.03
CA ALA A 279 5.53 -19.95 -24.81
C ALA A 279 5.94 -19.16 -26.07
N ALA A 280 6.00 -19.84 -27.23
CA ALA A 280 6.35 -19.18 -28.50
C ALA A 280 5.36 -18.06 -28.85
N LEU A 281 4.05 -18.27 -28.61
CA LEU A 281 3.03 -17.24 -28.83
C LEU A 281 3.31 -15.97 -28.01
N TRP A 282 3.52 -16.11 -26.70
CA TRP A 282 3.70 -14.96 -25.81
C TRP A 282 5.07 -14.29 -25.98
N LEU A 283 6.13 -15.07 -26.21
CA LEU A 283 7.45 -14.52 -26.52
C LEU A 283 7.46 -13.77 -27.85
N THR A 284 6.70 -14.23 -28.85
CA THR A 284 6.53 -13.49 -30.12
C THR A 284 5.88 -12.14 -29.87
N LYS A 285 4.79 -12.09 -29.06
CA LYS A 285 4.17 -10.83 -28.66
C LYS A 285 5.15 -9.90 -27.92
N ALA A 286 5.95 -10.44 -27.01
CA ALA A 286 6.94 -9.65 -26.27
C ALA A 286 8.06 -9.10 -27.18
N ARG A 287 8.51 -9.87 -28.17
CA ARG A 287 9.49 -9.43 -29.17
C ARG A 287 8.92 -8.34 -30.08
N ASP A 288 7.66 -8.46 -30.46
CA ASP A 288 7.02 -7.56 -31.42
C ASP A 288 6.34 -6.34 -30.72
N TYR A 289 6.50 -6.22 -29.40
CA TYR A 289 5.95 -5.12 -28.60
C TYR A 289 6.58 -3.77 -28.99
N PRO A 290 5.82 -2.67 -29.15
CA PRO A 290 6.39 -1.35 -29.47
C PRO A 290 7.31 -0.84 -28.34
N ALA A 291 8.62 -0.77 -28.58
CA ALA A 291 9.57 -0.35 -27.56
C ALA A 291 9.54 1.17 -27.35
N HIS A 292 9.19 1.60 -26.13
CA HIS A 292 9.20 3.00 -25.71
C HIS A 292 10.30 3.28 -24.69
N THR A 293 10.62 2.28 -23.86
CA THR A 293 11.64 2.36 -22.81
C THR A 293 12.86 1.49 -23.16
N GLU A 294 13.96 1.68 -22.43
CA GLU A 294 15.12 0.79 -22.54
C GLU A 294 14.80 -0.62 -22.02
N GLU A 295 13.92 -0.74 -21.01
CA GLU A 295 13.43 -2.04 -20.53
C GLU A 295 12.69 -2.80 -21.64
N ASP A 296 11.86 -2.12 -22.44
CA ASP A 296 11.17 -2.76 -23.58
C ASP A 296 12.16 -3.35 -24.59
N LYS A 297 13.24 -2.64 -24.91
CA LYS A 297 14.27 -3.14 -25.84
C LYS A 297 15.00 -4.37 -25.29
N GLN A 298 15.29 -4.35 -23.98
CA GLN A 298 15.90 -5.51 -23.31
C GLN A 298 14.95 -6.71 -23.36
N ILE A 299 13.66 -6.48 -23.13
CA ILE A 299 12.61 -7.51 -23.20
C ILE A 299 12.48 -8.08 -24.61
N GLN A 300 12.48 -7.24 -25.65
CA GLN A 300 12.44 -7.70 -27.04
C GLN A 300 13.64 -8.60 -27.36
N THR A 301 14.82 -8.21 -26.89
CA THR A 301 16.07 -8.95 -27.08
C THR A 301 16.03 -10.30 -26.36
N GLU A 302 15.62 -10.33 -25.08
CA GLU A 302 15.48 -11.57 -24.31
C GLU A 302 14.43 -12.50 -24.95
N ALA A 303 13.29 -11.96 -25.37
CA ALA A 303 12.24 -12.73 -26.02
C ALA A 303 12.73 -13.36 -27.34
N ALA A 304 13.46 -12.62 -28.17
CA ALA A 304 14.06 -13.13 -29.40
C ALA A 304 15.05 -14.28 -29.13
N GLN A 305 15.92 -14.14 -28.12
CA GLN A 305 16.86 -15.19 -27.73
C GLN A 305 16.14 -16.46 -27.26
N LEU A 306 15.10 -16.31 -26.43
CA LEU A 306 14.31 -17.44 -25.96
C LEU A 306 13.59 -18.16 -27.11
N LEU A 307 13.07 -17.43 -28.11
CA LEU A 307 12.41 -18.03 -29.28
C LEU A 307 13.34 -18.93 -30.11
N THR A 308 14.60 -18.53 -30.28
CA THR A 308 15.61 -19.38 -30.94
C THR A 308 15.77 -20.70 -30.18
N SER A 309 15.92 -20.62 -28.85
CA SER A 309 16.10 -21.80 -27.99
C SER A 309 14.89 -22.76 -27.97
N VAL A 310 13.68 -22.26 -28.26
CA VAL A 310 12.45 -23.07 -28.38
C VAL A 310 12.41 -23.81 -29.71
N SER A 311 12.94 -23.19 -30.77
CA SER A 311 12.94 -23.74 -32.14
C SER A 311 14.00 -24.84 -32.30
N ASP A 312 15.18 -24.68 -31.69
CA ASP A 312 16.30 -25.62 -31.81
C ASP A 312 16.11 -26.96 -31.08
N LYS A 313 15.07 -27.07 -30.24
CA LYS A 313 14.81 -28.27 -29.40
C LYS A 313 13.61 -29.09 -29.88
N ASN A 314 13.19 -28.91 -31.13
CA ASN A 314 12.14 -29.69 -31.80
C ASN A 314 12.76 -30.56 -32.88
#